data_AF-A0A7Y0BMC8-F1
#
_entry.id   AF-A0A7Y0BMC8-F1
#
_cell.length_a   1.000
_cell.length_b   1.000
_cell.length_c   1.000
_cell.angle_alpha   90.00
_cell.angle_beta   90.00
_cell.angle_gamma   90.00
#
_symmetry.space_group_name_H-M   'P 1'
#
loop_
_entity.id
_entity.type
_entity.pdbx_description
1 polymer ?
#
loop_
_entity_poly.entity_id
_entity_poly.type
_entity_poly.pdbx_seq_one_letter_code
_entity_poly.pdbx_strand_id
1 'polypeptide(L)'
;MAMSLAAHEIAREPIVDPVELRDTLRQMLAVLEDERHALAGLDVDAIMGCAVGKNALCGRLDTAAMAMVDEECRGLLDAARRLNEANRRVRNLIAANVAQRLDAMTGQPALYRAHAAPARIGSAR
;
A
#
# COMPACT_ATOMS: atom_id res chain seq x y z
N MET A 1 -15.55 6.43 39.03
CA MET A 1 -16.50 6.41 37.89
C MET A 1 -15.69 6.53 36.60
N ALA A 2 -15.19 5.41 36.11
CA ALA A 2 -14.61 5.30 34.77
C ALA A 2 -15.67 4.65 33.89
N MET A 3 -16.52 5.47 33.28
CA MET A 3 -17.51 5.02 32.32
C MET A 3 -17.28 5.74 31.00
N SER A 4 -17.23 4.93 29.94
CA SER A 4 -17.52 5.29 28.56
C SER A 4 -16.38 5.90 27.71
N LEU A 5 -15.32 5.12 27.52
CA LEU A 5 -14.51 5.16 26.27
C LEU A 5 -14.87 4.01 25.31
N ALA A 6 -15.92 3.22 25.61
CA ALA A 6 -16.32 2.03 24.85
C ALA A 6 -17.56 2.24 23.96
N ALA A 7 -17.81 3.46 23.48
CA ALA A 7 -19.06 3.81 22.79
C ALA A 7 -18.88 4.29 21.33
N HIS A 8 -17.78 3.93 20.67
CA HIS A 8 -17.62 4.15 19.21
C HIS A 8 -16.88 3.03 18.48
N GLU A 9 -16.93 1.80 19.00
CA GLU A 9 -16.95 0.65 18.09
C GLU A 9 -18.39 0.55 17.57
N ILE A 10 -18.69 1.29 16.51
CA ILE A 10 -19.76 0.89 15.61
C ILE A 10 -19.39 -0.53 15.22
N ALA A 11 -20.11 -1.52 15.76
CA ALA A 11 -19.95 -2.92 15.38
C ALA A 11 -20.10 -2.95 13.86
N ARG A 12 -18.97 -3.03 13.15
CA ARG A 12 -18.98 -3.10 11.69
C ARG A 12 -19.72 -4.38 11.37
N GLU A 13 -20.82 -4.26 10.61
CA GLU A 13 -21.56 -5.43 10.19
C GLU A 13 -20.58 -6.40 9.52
N PRO A 14 -20.57 -7.67 9.96
CA PRO A 14 -19.66 -8.64 9.40
C PRO A 14 -19.99 -8.85 7.93
N ILE A 15 -18.97 -9.03 7.10
CA ILE A 15 -19.19 -9.42 5.70
C ILE A 15 -19.80 -10.82 5.71
N VAL A 16 -21.06 -10.93 5.28
CA VAL A 16 -21.85 -12.17 5.38
C VAL A 16 -21.97 -12.93 4.05
N ASP A 17 -21.66 -12.30 2.92
CA ASP A 17 -21.70 -12.95 1.61
C ASP A 17 -20.44 -12.69 0.74
N PRO A 18 -20.13 -13.56 -0.23
CA PRO A 18 -18.93 -13.40 -1.06
C PRO A 18 -19.01 -12.22 -2.03
N VAL A 19 -20.21 -11.75 -2.38
CA VAL A 19 -20.40 -10.60 -3.28
C VAL A 19 -19.89 -9.34 -2.60
N GLU A 20 -20.30 -9.13 -1.35
CA GLU A 20 -19.88 -8.00 -0.52
C GLU A 20 -18.36 -8.00 -0.28
N LEU A 21 -17.76 -9.18 -0.08
CA LEU A 21 -16.31 -9.31 0.01
C LEU A 21 -15.62 -8.85 -1.27
N ARG A 22 -16.09 -9.31 -2.44
CA ARG A 22 -15.54 -8.89 -3.73
C ARG A 22 -15.68 -7.39 -3.95
N ASP A 23 -16.81 -6.80 -3.60
CA ASP A 23 -17.02 -5.36 -3.75
C ASP A 23 -16.10 -4.56 -2.83
N THR A 24 -15.86 -5.04 -1.61
CA THR A 24 -14.86 -4.46 -0.71
C THR A 24 -13.45 -4.57 -1.27
N LEU A 25 -13.09 -5.70 -1.88
CA LEU A 25 -11.78 -5.87 -2.54
C LEU A 25 -11.62 -4.98 -3.78
N ARG A 26 -12.69 -4.79 -4.57
CA ARG A 26 -12.69 -3.85 -5.71
C ARG A 26 -12.53 -2.40 -5.25
N GLN A 27 -13.16 -2.02 -4.14
CA GLN A 27 -12.94 -0.70 -3.53
C GLN A 27 -11.48 -0.55 -3.04
N MET A 28 -10.88 -1.60 -2.47
CA MET A 28 -9.47 -1.59 -2.09
C MET A 28 -8.56 -1.40 -3.30
N LEU A 29 -8.84 -2.08 -4.42
CA LEU A 29 -8.10 -1.89 -5.67
C LEU A 29 -8.19 -0.44 -6.15
N ALA A 30 -9.38 0.15 -6.19
CA ALA A 30 -9.57 1.54 -6.61
C ALA A 30 -8.74 2.52 -5.74
N VAL A 31 -8.80 2.40 -4.41
CA VAL A 31 -7.99 3.25 -3.52
C VAL A 31 -6.48 3.05 -3.71
N LEU A 32 -6.04 1.82 -4.00
CA LEU A 32 -4.63 1.57 -4.31
C LEU A 32 -4.21 2.16 -5.66
N GLU A 33 -5.11 2.22 -6.64
CA GLU A 33 -4.86 2.88 -7.93
C GLU A 33 -4.82 4.39 -7.75
N ASP A 34 -5.74 4.97 -6.98
CA ASP A 34 -5.74 6.39 -6.64
C ASP A 34 -4.46 6.78 -5.89
N GLU A 35 -4.02 5.96 -4.94
CA GLU A 35 -2.74 6.17 -4.25
C GLU A 35 -1.57 6.16 -5.23
N ARG A 36 -1.58 5.29 -6.26
CA ARG A 36 -0.53 5.29 -7.28
C ARG A 36 -0.47 6.63 -8.02
N HIS A 37 -1.63 7.17 -8.40
CA HIS A 37 -1.72 8.47 -9.07
C HIS A 37 -1.26 9.60 -8.13
N ALA A 38 -1.69 9.58 -6.88
CA ALA A 38 -1.30 10.56 -5.88
C ALA A 38 0.22 10.54 -5.61
N LEU A 39 0.83 9.35 -5.53
CA LEU A 39 2.28 9.19 -5.39
C LEU A 39 3.05 9.72 -6.62
N ALA A 40 2.51 9.55 -7.82
CA ALA A 40 3.12 10.08 -9.05
C ALA A 40 3.03 11.62 -9.11
N GLY A 41 1.94 12.20 -8.60
CA GLY A 41 1.74 13.64 -8.48
C GLY A 41 2.37 14.29 -7.24
N LEU A 42 2.89 13.49 -6.30
CA LEU A 42 3.33 13.94 -4.97
C LEU A 42 2.24 14.72 -4.21
N ASP A 43 0.97 14.35 -4.42
CA ASP A 43 -0.19 14.97 -3.79
C ASP A 43 -0.38 14.43 -2.37
N VAL A 44 0.07 15.20 -1.37
CA VAL A 44 0.07 14.79 0.04
C VAL A 44 -1.36 14.63 0.58
N ASP A 45 -2.28 15.51 0.20
CA ASP A 45 -3.66 15.46 0.69
C ASP A 45 -4.38 14.22 0.14
N ALA A 46 -4.19 13.92 -1.16
CA ALA A 46 -4.71 12.70 -1.76
C ALA A 46 -4.08 11.44 -1.15
N ILE A 47 -2.77 11.43 -0.88
CA ILE A 47 -2.09 10.30 -0.20
C ILE A 47 -2.70 10.06 1.19
N MET A 48 -2.95 11.12 1.96
CA MET A 48 -3.54 11.00 3.29
C MET A 48 -4.99 10.50 3.22
N GLY A 49 -5.78 10.99 2.25
CA GLY A 49 -7.13 10.47 1.97
C GLY A 49 -7.12 8.99 1.63
N CYS A 50 -6.20 8.55 0.76
CA CYS A 50 -6.02 7.13 0.43
C CYS A 50 -5.63 6.30 1.65
N ALA A 51 -4.76 6.81 2.53
CA ALA A 51 -4.37 6.12 3.76
C ALA A 51 -5.57 5.87 4.70
N VAL A 52 -6.44 6.87 4.88
CA VAL A 52 -7.68 6.74 5.65
C VAL A 52 -8.62 5.72 4.99
N GLY A 53 -8.82 5.82 3.67
CA GLY A 53 -9.66 4.89 2.91
C GLY A 53 -9.19 3.44 3.02
N LYS A 54 -7.89 3.18 2.86
CA LYS A 54 -7.29 1.85 3.05
C LYS A 54 -7.51 1.33 4.47
N ASN A 55 -7.29 2.17 5.48
CA ASN A 55 -7.49 1.75 6.87
C ASN A 55 -8.96 1.38 7.16
N ALA A 56 -9.90 2.16 6.63
CA ALA A 56 -11.32 1.86 6.74
C ALA A 56 -11.67 0.52 6.07
N LEU A 57 -11.18 0.28 4.85
CA LEU A 57 -11.41 -0.95 4.10
C LEU A 57 -10.72 -2.17 4.75
N CYS A 58 -9.49 -2.03 5.27
CA CYS A 58 -8.82 -3.10 6.01
C CYS A 58 -9.66 -3.55 7.20
N GLY A 59 -10.12 -2.62 8.04
CA GLY A 59 -10.99 -3.01 9.16
C GLY A 59 -12.37 -3.52 8.73
N ARG A 60 -12.79 -3.36 7.46
CA ARG A 60 -14.02 -3.98 6.92
C ARG A 60 -13.72 -5.39 6.43
N LEU A 61 -12.57 -5.59 5.77
CA LEU A 61 -12.07 -6.92 5.39
C LEU A 61 -11.78 -7.81 6.61
N ASP A 62 -11.34 -7.23 7.73
CA ASP A 62 -11.09 -7.95 8.99
C ASP A 62 -12.36 -8.61 9.58
N THR A 63 -13.56 -8.20 9.14
CA THR A 63 -14.82 -8.82 9.58
C THR A 63 -15.24 -10.01 8.71
N ALA A 64 -14.55 -10.27 7.59
CA ALA A 64 -14.86 -11.39 6.71
C ALA A 64 -14.31 -12.71 7.24
N ALA A 65 -15.13 -13.76 7.24
CA ALA A 65 -14.66 -15.11 7.52
C ALA A 65 -13.83 -15.68 6.35
N MET A 66 -12.82 -16.51 6.63
CA MET A 66 -12.00 -17.16 5.59
C MET A 66 -12.83 -18.00 4.60
N ALA A 67 -13.95 -18.55 5.05
CA ALA A 67 -14.88 -19.33 4.21
C ALA A 67 -15.49 -18.50 3.06
N MET A 68 -15.45 -17.16 3.16
CA MET A 68 -15.97 -16.24 2.14
C MET A 68 -15.03 -16.07 0.95
N VAL A 69 -13.77 -16.50 1.08
CA VAL A 69 -12.74 -16.32 0.05
C VAL A 69 -12.89 -17.41 -1.02
N ASP A 70 -13.67 -17.11 -2.04
CA ASP A 70 -13.76 -17.91 -3.27
C ASP A 70 -12.60 -17.59 -4.25
N GLU A 71 -12.63 -18.23 -5.42
CA GLU A 71 -11.55 -18.09 -6.41
C GLU A 71 -11.44 -16.68 -6.99
N GLU A 72 -12.55 -15.99 -7.18
CA GLU A 72 -12.55 -14.61 -7.65
C GLU A 72 -11.97 -13.67 -6.58
N CYS A 73 -12.31 -13.88 -5.31
CA CYS A 73 -11.73 -13.16 -4.18
C CYS A 73 -10.20 -13.34 -4.13
N ARG A 74 -9.68 -14.56 -4.37
CA ARG A 74 -8.23 -14.81 -4.44
C ARG A 74 -7.57 -13.99 -5.54
N GLY A 75 -8.18 -13.95 -6.73
CA GLY A 75 -7.69 -13.12 -7.84
C GLY A 75 -7.62 -11.63 -7.49
N LEU A 76 -8.65 -11.10 -6.81
CA LEU A 76 -8.69 -9.72 -6.35
C LEU A 76 -7.66 -9.43 -5.25
N LEU A 77 -7.50 -10.33 -4.28
CA LEU A 77 -6.48 -10.23 -3.21
C LEU A 77 -5.06 -10.19 -3.80
N ASP A 78 -4.77 -11.06 -4.76
CA ASP A 78 -3.48 -11.09 -5.44
C ASP A 78 -3.23 -9.80 -6.24
N ALA A 79 -4.26 -9.27 -6.92
CA ALA A 79 -4.17 -7.98 -7.61
C ALA A 79 -3.88 -6.84 -6.64
N ALA A 80 -4.60 -6.76 -5.52
CA ALA A 80 -4.41 -5.73 -4.50
C ALA A 80 -3.01 -5.80 -3.89
N ARG A 81 -2.52 -7.01 -3.60
CA ARG A 81 -1.16 -7.23 -3.11
C ARG A 81 -0.11 -6.72 -4.09
N ARG A 82 -0.23 -7.04 -5.39
CA ARG A 82 0.72 -6.57 -6.42
C ARG A 82 0.72 -5.04 -6.53
N LEU A 83 -0.45 -4.42 -6.49
CA LEU A 83 -0.58 -2.97 -6.61
C LEU A 83 -0.02 -2.24 -5.40
N ASN A 84 -0.35 -2.71 -4.18
CA ASN A 84 0.22 -2.18 -2.94
C ASN A 84 1.74 -2.31 -2.89
N GLU A 85 2.28 -3.45 -3.32
CA GLU A 85 3.73 -3.63 -3.41
C GLU A 85 4.37 -2.60 -4.35
N ALA A 86 3.75 -2.36 -5.49
CA ALA A 86 4.26 -1.38 -6.43
C ALA A 86 4.11 0.07 -5.89
N ASN A 87 3.07 0.40 -5.11
CA ASN A 87 2.95 1.70 -4.40
C ASN A 87 4.07 1.85 -3.37
N ARG A 88 4.35 0.80 -2.59
CA ARG A 88 5.46 0.76 -1.63
C ARG A 88 6.80 1.04 -2.29
N ARG A 89 7.06 0.45 -3.47
CA ARG A 89 8.30 0.71 -4.23
C ARG A 89 8.43 2.17 -4.64
N VAL A 90 7.35 2.81 -5.12
CA VAL A 90 7.37 4.24 -5.49
C VAL A 90 7.69 5.11 -4.28
N ARG A 91 6.98 4.94 -3.16
CA ARG A 91 7.22 5.69 -1.93
C ARG A 91 8.67 5.53 -1.43
N ASN A 92 9.18 4.30 -1.45
CA ASN A 92 10.53 4.01 -0.99
C ASN A 92 11.59 4.62 -1.92
N LEU A 93 11.36 4.63 -3.23
CA LEU A 93 12.25 5.29 -4.18
C LEU A 93 12.31 6.81 -3.95
N ILE A 94 11.16 7.45 -3.70
CA ILE A 94 11.10 8.87 -3.36
C ILE A 94 11.92 9.14 -2.09
N ALA A 95 11.71 8.35 -1.03
CA ALA A 95 12.46 8.49 0.22
C ALA A 95 13.97 8.32 0.03
N ALA A 96 14.39 7.31 -0.75
CA ALA A 96 15.80 7.07 -1.06
C ALA A 96 16.42 8.25 -1.83
N ASN A 97 15.70 8.82 -2.80
CA ASN A 97 16.17 9.97 -3.56
C ASN A 97 16.36 11.21 -2.67
N VAL A 98 15.47 11.44 -1.71
CA VAL A 98 15.60 12.53 -0.74
C VAL A 98 16.81 12.29 0.17
N ALA A 99 16.94 11.09 0.74
CA ALA A 99 18.07 10.74 1.60
C ALA A 99 19.42 10.93 0.89
N GLN A 100 19.57 10.41 -0.34
CA GLN A 100 20.80 10.55 -1.13
C GLN A 100 21.21 12.01 -1.34
N ARG A 101 20.24 12.92 -1.55
CA ARG A 101 20.53 14.36 -1.71
C ARG A 101 20.99 15.00 -0.41
N LEU A 102 20.37 14.64 0.71
CA LEU A 102 20.78 15.13 2.03
C LEU A 102 22.18 14.64 2.41
N ASP A 103 22.49 13.37 2.14
CA ASP A 103 23.81 12.79 2.37
C ASP A 103 24.89 13.53 1.56
N ALA A 104 24.62 13.81 0.28
CA ALA A 104 25.52 14.57 -0.59
C ALA A 104 25.82 15.99 -0.06
N MET A 105 24.83 16.66 0.55
CA MET A 105 24.99 18.00 1.13
C MET A 105 25.83 17.98 2.42
N THR A 106 25.82 16.87 3.15
CA THR A 106 26.54 16.73 4.44
C THR A 106 27.92 16.10 4.28
N GLY A 107 28.34 15.79 3.04
CA GLY A 107 29.62 15.13 2.76
C GLY A 107 29.68 13.68 3.25
N GLN A 108 28.54 13.11 3.65
CA GLN A 108 28.45 11.70 4.03
C GLN A 108 28.33 10.85 2.77
N PRO A 109 29.16 9.81 2.58
CA PRO A 109 28.99 8.90 1.46
C PRO A 109 27.66 8.17 1.60
N ALA A 110 26.83 8.17 0.54
CA ALA A 110 25.55 7.46 0.55
C ALA A 110 25.75 5.95 0.82
N LEU A 111 25.34 5.48 2.01
CA LEU A 111 25.62 4.10 2.49
C LEU A 111 24.64 3.03 1.98
N TYR A 112 23.94 3.25 0.85
CA TYR A 112 23.10 2.22 0.25
C TYR A 112 23.42 2.00 -1.23
N ARG A 113 24.25 0.99 -1.52
CA ARG A 113 24.38 0.36 -2.85
C ARG A 113 23.62 -0.97 -2.84
N ALA A 114 22.32 -0.93 -3.12
CA ALA A 114 21.62 -2.15 -3.53
C ALA A 114 21.90 -2.42 -5.02
N HIS A 115 22.76 -3.40 -5.26
CA HIS A 115 22.94 -4.19 -6.49
C HIS A 115 22.79 -3.44 -7.82
N ALA A 116 23.83 -2.71 -8.21
CA ALA A 116 24.10 -2.52 -9.63
C ALA A 116 24.44 -3.89 -10.24
N ALA A 117 23.59 -4.38 -11.15
CA ALA A 117 23.93 -5.53 -11.98
C ALA A 117 25.30 -5.29 -12.65
N PRO A 118 26.18 -6.30 -12.75
CA PRO A 118 27.48 -6.11 -13.38
C PRO A 118 27.26 -5.78 -14.86
N ALA A 119 27.65 -4.56 -15.25
CA ALA A 119 27.84 -4.21 -16.65
C ALA A 119 28.88 -5.17 -17.23
N ARG A 120 28.46 -6.08 -18.09
CA ARG A 120 29.38 -6.91 -18.87
C ARG A 120 30.07 -6.01 -19.89
N ILE A 121 31.21 -5.46 -19.51
CA ILE A 121 32.17 -4.90 -20.45
C ILE A 121 32.87 -6.10 -21.10
N GLY A 122 32.36 -6.51 -22.27
CA GLY A 122 33.06 -7.42 -23.16
C GLY A 122 34.26 -6.69 -23.75
N SER A 123 35.45 -7.13 -23.38
CA SER A 123 36.74 -6.71 -23.92
C SER A 123 36.80 -6.86 -25.44
N ALA A 124 37.44 -5.88 -26.07
CA ALA A 124 37.90 -5.92 -27.45
C ALA A 124 38.76 -7.15 -27.76
N ARG A 125 38.59 -7.67 -28.98
CA ARG A 125 39.66 -7.99 -29.94
C ARG A 125 39.15 -7.78 -31.36
#